data_AF-A0A1G3Z8N5-F1
#
_entry.id   AF-A0A1G3Z8N5-F1
#
_cell.length_a   1.000
_cell.length_b   1.000
_cell.length_c   1.000
_cell.angle_alpha   90.00
_cell.angle_beta   90.00
_cell.angle_gamma   90.00
#
_symmetry.space_group_name_H-M   'P 1'
#
loop_
_entity.id
_entity.type
_entity.pdbx_description
1 polymer ?
#
loop_
_entity_poly.entity_id
_entity_poly.type
_entity_poly.pdbx_seq_one_letter_code
_entity_poly.pdbx_strand_id
1 'polypeptide(L)'
;MDKLEEIFKLQGELNNRIGVQLENLNEEQKTQWILNYTRAMQQELCELVDSVPWKWWAKYQKFDEQNARVEVIDLFHFLISLAQVLGLSAEDVYNIYLQKNKVNHQRQESGYSTKTEDSKHIK
;
A
#
# COMPACT_ATOMS: atom_id res chain seq x y z
N MET A 1 -15.47 9.09 13.26
CA MET A 1 -14.36 8.86 12.35
C MET A 1 -13.31 8.07 13.09
N ASP A 2 -12.97 6.87 12.65
CA ASP A 2 -11.86 6.11 13.22
C ASP A 2 -10.51 6.56 12.64
N LYS A 3 -9.42 5.95 13.11
CA LYS A 3 -8.06 6.33 12.69
C LYS A 3 -7.81 6.05 11.21
N LEU A 4 -8.37 4.97 10.65
CA LEU A 4 -8.16 4.62 9.25
C LEU A 4 -8.95 5.55 8.34
N GLU A 5 -10.19 5.86 8.70
CA GLU A 5 -11.01 6.86 8.01
C GLU A 5 -10.33 8.24 8.04
N GLU A 6 -9.75 8.63 9.18
CA GLU A 6 -8.98 9.87 9.31
C GLU A 6 -7.79 9.92 8.36
N ILE A 7 -7.02 8.84 8.30
CA ILE A 7 -5.86 8.73 7.41
C ILE A 7 -6.29 8.84 5.93
N PHE A 8 -7.35 8.13 5.51
CA PHE A 8 -7.86 8.21 4.15
C PHE A 8 -8.33 9.62 3.80
N LYS A 9 -9.02 10.29 4.73
CA LYS A 9 -9.44 11.68 4.56
C LYS A 9 -8.23 12.61 4.38
N LEU A 10 -7.26 12.55 5.30
CA LEU A 10 -6.06 13.38 5.25
C LEU A 10 -5.23 13.13 3.98
N GLN A 11 -5.15 11.88 3.53
CA GLN A 11 -4.50 11.55 2.26
C GLN A 11 -5.21 12.18 1.06
N GLY A 12 -6.54 12.12 1.03
CA GLY A 12 -7.34 12.74 -0.02
C GLY A 12 -7.15 14.26 -0.05
N GLU A 13 -7.13 14.92 1.11
CA GLU A 13 -6.85 16.35 1.24
C GLU A 13 -5.44 16.70 0.74
N LEU A 14 -4.43 15.89 1.08
CA LEU A 14 -3.06 16.07 0.62
C LEU A 14 -2.95 15.91 -0.90
N ASN A 15 -3.52 14.83 -1.46
CA ASN A 15 -3.54 14.57 -2.91
C ASN A 15 -4.15 15.76 -3.66
N ASN A 16 -5.32 16.23 -3.21
CA ASN A 16 -5.97 17.40 -3.80
C ASN A 16 -5.10 18.66 -3.70
N ARG A 17 -4.43 18.88 -2.57
CA ARG A 17 -3.53 20.04 -2.38
C ARG A 17 -2.34 20.04 -3.33
N ILE A 18 -1.81 18.88 -3.70
CA ILE A 18 -0.70 18.74 -4.65
C ILE A 18 -1.15 18.59 -6.11
N GLY A 19 -2.43 18.78 -6.40
CA GLY A 19 -2.99 18.75 -7.76
C GLY A 19 -3.31 17.35 -8.28
N VAL A 20 -3.35 16.34 -7.40
CA VAL A 20 -3.72 14.97 -7.74
C VAL A 20 -5.19 14.74 -7.40
N GLN A 21 -6.06 14.93 -8.39
CA GLN A 21 -7.50 14.69 -8.26
C GLN A 21 -7.81 13.24 -8.63
N LEU A 22 -8.22 12.43 -7.65
CA LEU A 22 -8.50 11.00 -7.82
C LEU A 22 -9.99 10.67 -7.94
N GLU A 23 -10.84 11.69 -8.01
CA GLU A 23 -12.28 11.56 -8.15
C GLU A 23 -12.67 11.38 -9.63
N ASN A 24 -13.61 10.46 -9.91
CA ASN A 24 -14.18 10.25 -11.25
C ASN A 24 -13.15 9.95 -12.36
N LEU A 25 -12.03 9.30 -12.02
CA LEU A 25 -11.02 8.90 -12.99
C LEU A 25 -11.60 7.92 -14.03
N ASN A 26 -11.30 8.16 -15.30
CA ASN A 26 -11.54 7.18 -16.36
C ASN A 26 -10.49 6.05 -16.30
N GLU A 27 -10.70 4.97 -17.06
CA GLU A 27 -9.81 3.80 -17.02
C GLU A 27 -8.36 4.09 -17.45
N GLU A 28 -8.15 5.01 -18.40
CA GLU A 28 -6.81 5.44 -18.81
C GLU A 28 -6.09 6.16 -17.67
N GLN A 29 -6.77 7.09 -17.00
CA GLN A 29 -6.23 7.82 -15.87
C GLN A 29 -5.98 6.91 -14.66
N LYS A 30 -6.88 5.97 -14.37
CA LYS A 30 -6.65 4.95 -13.33
C LYS A 30 -5.39 4.15 -13.64
N THR A 31 -5.25 3.68 -14.87
CA THR A 31 -4.08 2.91 -15.32
C THR A 31 -2.79 3.72 -15.12
N GLN A 32 -2.81 5.00 -15.50
CA GLN A 32 -1.66 5.90 -15.31
C GLN A 32 -1.31 6.08 -13.83
N TRP A 33 -2.30 6.34 -12.97
CA TRP A 33 -2.04 6.56 -11.55
C TRP A 33 -1.64 5.29 -10.80
N ILE A 34 -2.19 4.13 -11.17
CA ILE A 34 -1.72 2.83 -10.67
C ILE A 34 -0.23 2.67 -10.95
N LEU A 35 0.20 2.95 -12.19
CA LEU A 35 1.61 2.88 -12.56
C LEU A 35 2.48 3.89 -11.80
N ASN A 36 2.01 5.13 -11.66
CA ASN A 36 2.75 6.19 -10.97
C ASN A 36 2.95 5.87 -9.48
N TYR A 37 1.89 5.51 -8.75
CA TYR A 37 2.00 5.17 -7.34
C TYR A 37 2.77 3.87 -7.10
N THR A 38 2.68 2.90 -8.01
CA THR A 38 3.53 1.70 -7.96
C THR A 38 5.01 2.06 -8.08
N ARG A 39 5.38 2.98 -8.98
CA ARG A 39 6.76 3.45 -9.13
C ARG A 39 7.23 4.27 -7.95
N ALA A 40 6.37 5.12 -7.38
CA ALA A 40 6.70 5.88 -6.17
C ALA A 40 7.02 4.92 -5.01
N MET A 41 6.17 3.94 -4.74
CA MET A 41 6.45 2.91 -3.73
C MET A 41 7.75 2.13 -4.01
N GLN A 42 8.09 1.87 -5.27
CA GLN A 42 9.38 1.23 -5.59
C GLN A 42 10.57 2.11 -5.23
N GLN A 43 10.47 3.43 -5.36
CA GLN A 43 11.52 4.35 -4.90
C GLN A 43 11.62 4.33 -3.37
N GLU A 44 10.50 4.43 -2.64
CA GLU A 44 10.54 4.39 -1.16
C GLU A 44 11.04 3.04 -0.62
N LEU A 45 10.80 1.93 -1.33
CA LEU A 45 11.42 0.64 -1.01
C LEU A 45 12.94 0.68 -1.18
N CYS A 46 13.47 1.39 -2.18
CA CYS A 46 14.91 1.60 -2.33
C CYS A 46 15.47 2.46 -1.18
N GLU A 47 14.77 3.52 -0.78
CA GLU A 47 15.18 4.37 0.36
C GLU A 47 15.15 3.60 1.69
N LEU A 48 14.14 2.74 1.88
CA LEU A 48 14.05 1.83 3.02
C LEU A 48 15.21 0.82 3.05
N VAL A 49 15.61 0.30 1.90
CA VAL A 49 16.80 -0.58 1.79
C VAL A 49 18.06 0.17 2.22
N ASP A 50 18.22 1.43 1.82
CA ASP A 50 19.37 2.25 2.22
C ASP A 50 19.37 2.64 3.70
N SER A 51 18.25 2.46 4.40
CA SER A 51 18.16 2.64 5.87
C SER A 51 18.81 1.49 6.66
N VAL A 52 19.09 0.35 6.02
CA VAL A 52 19.71 -0.83 6.67
C VAL A 52 21.11 -1.11 6.11
N PRO A 53 22.02 -1.75 6.87
CA PRO A 53 23.39 -2.04 6.42
C PRO A 53 23.44 -3.20 5.41
N TRP A 54 22.92 -3.00 4.20
CA TRP A 54 22.75 -4.05 3.20
C TRP A 54 24.01 -4.30 2.35
N LYS A 55 24.88 -3.30 2.15
CA LYS A 55 26.08 -3.46 1.30
C LYS A 55 27.14 -4.28 2.04
N TRP A 56 27.17 -5.59 1.80
CA TRP A 56 28.06 -6.53 2.51
C TRP A 56 29.56 -6.25 2.29
N TRP A 57 29.93 -5.47 1.28
CA TRP A 57 31.31 -5.05 1.01
C TRP A 57 31.73 -3.78 1.77
N ALA A 58 30.82 -3.08 2.47
CA ALA A 58 31.10 -1.81 3.15
C ALA A 58 30.77 -1.87 4.64
N LYS A 59 31.77 -1.66 5.50
CA LYS A 59 31.65 -1.83 6.97
C LYS A 59 31.17 -0.59 7.75
N TYR A 60 31.02 0.56 7.10
CA TYR A 60 30.69 1.83 7.77
C TYR A 60 29.19 2.10 7.87
N GLN A 61 28.34 1.28 7.24
CA GLN A 61 26.89 1.43 7.30
C GLN A 61 26.39 1.19 8.73
N LYS A 62 25.39 1.96 9.13
CA LYS A 62 24.65 1.77 10.37
C LYS A 62 23.18 1.64 10.03
N PHE A 63 22.44 0.95 10.89
CA PHE A 63 20.99 0.95 10.80
C PHE A 63 20.47 2.33 11.19
N ASP A 64 19.72 2.96 10.30
CA ASP A 64 18.98 4.19 10.56
C ASP A 64 17.50 3.86 10.82
N GLU A 65 17.18 3.59 12.08
CA GLU A 65 15.82 3.22 12.48
C GLU A 65 14.81 4.35 12.25
N GLN A 66 15.24 5.60 12.41
CA GLN A 66 14.35 6.74 12.22
C GLN A 66 13.98 6.90 10.75
N ASN A 67 14.96 6.79 9.85
CA ASN A 67 14.69 6.82 8.42
C ASN A 67 13.78 5.65 8.03
N ALA A 68 14.10 4.43 8.46
CA ALA A 68 13.29 3.26 8.15
C ALA A 68 11.81 3.42 8.57
N ARG A 69 11.55 4.07 9.71
CA ARG A 69 10.17 4.39 10.15
C ARG A 69 9.48 5.39 9.24
N VAL A 70 10.20 6.40 8.75
CA VAL A 70 9.68 7.42 7.82
C VAL A 70 9.34 6.77 6.47
N GLU A 71 10.25 5.99 5.89
CA GLU A 71 10.01 5.34 4.60
C GLU A 71 8.82 4.37 4.63
N VAL A 72 8.58 3.71 5.77
CA VAL A 72 7.37 2.88 5.96
C VAL A 72 6.08 3.70 5.89
N ILE A 73 6.10 4.93 6.38
CA ILE A 73 4.96 5.85 6.31
C ILE A 73 4.82 6.43 4.90
N ASP A 74 5.91 6.72 4.20
CA ASP A 74 5.87 7.18 2.80
C ASP A 74 5.31 6.10 1.87
N LEU A 75 5.68 4.83 2.09
CA LEU A 75 5.01 3.68 1.45
C LEU A 75 3.51 3.66 1.73
N PHE A 76 3.09 3.98 2.95
CA PHE A 76 1.68 3.99 3.34
C PHE A 76 0.91 5.12 2.63
N HIS A 77 1.48 6.32 2.51
CA HIS A 77 0.90 7.43 1.75
C HIS A 77 0.56 7.02 0.30
N PHE A 78 1.50 6.34 -0.37
CA PHE A 78 1.27 5.88 -1.75
C PHE A 78 0.34 4.68 -1.85
N LEU A 79 0.36 3.76 -0.88
CA LEU A 79 -0.57 2.64 -0.84
C LEU A 79 -2.02 3.10 -0.67
N ILE A 80 -2.27 4.06 0.23
CA ILE A 80 -3.61 4.65 0.43
C ILE A 80 -4.05 5.38 -0.83
N SER A 81 -3.16 6.18 -1.43
CA SER A 81 -3.49 6.88 -2.68
C SER A 81 -3.82 5.91 -3.81
N LEU A 82 -3.12 4.78 -3.89
CA LEU A 82 -3.44 3.71 -4.84
C LEU A 82 -4.82 3.08 -4.56
N ALA A 83 -5.18 2.87 -3.29
CA ALA A 83 -6.53 2.42 -2.92
C ALA A 83 -7.60 3.43 -3.36
N GLN A 84 -7.35 4.73 -3.19
CA GLN A 84 -8.24 5.81 -3.66
C GLN A 84 -8.38 5.84 -5.19
N VAL A 85 -7.30 5.60 -5.95
CA VAL A 85 -7.36 5.46 -7.43
C VAL A 85 -8.31 4.34 -7.84
N LEU A 86 -8.34 3.24 -7.08
CA LEU A 86 -9.24 2.11 -7.30
C LEU A 86 -10.65 2.34 -6.76
N GLY A 87 -10.93 3.51 -6.19
CA GLY A 87 -12.23 3.87 -5.63
C GLY A 87 -12.54 3.21 -4.28
N LEU A 88 -11.53 2.69 -3.58
CA LEU A 88 -11.72 2.05 -2.27
C LEU A 88 -11.76 3.11 -1.17
N SER A 89 -12.79 3.03 -0.33
CA SER A 89 -12.85 3.73 0.96
C SER A 89 -12.07 2.97 2.04
N ALA A 90 -11.87 3.60 3.20
CA ALA A 90 -11.30 2.94 4.37
C ALA A 90 -12.09 1.69 4.78
N GLU A 91 -13.42 1.77 4.71
CA GLU A 91 -14.34 0.67 5.03
C GLU A 91 -14.21 -0.48 4.01
N ASP A 92 -14.09 -0.16 2.71
CA ASP A 92 -13.89 -1.17 1.67
C ASP A 92 -12.56 -1.91 1.91
N VAL A 93 -11.48 -1.18 2.19
CA VAL A 93 -10.16 -1.77 2.49
C VAL A 93 -10.24 -2.69 3.71
N TYR A 94 -10.91 -2.26 4.77
CA TYR A 94 -11.10 -3.08 5.97
C TYR A 94 -11.86 -4.38 5.67
N ASN A 95 -13.00 -4.28 4.99
CA ASN A 95 -13.83 -5.44 4.66
C ASN A 95 -13.13 -6.42 3.71
N ILE A 96 -12.48 -5.92 2.67
CA ILE A 96 -11.68 -6.70 1.73
C ILE A 96 -10.51 -7.38 2.47
N TYR A 97 -9.86 -6.68 3.39
CA TYR A 97 -8.80 -7.25 4.23
C TYR A 97 -9.31 -8.41 5.08
N LEU A 98 -10.45 -8.26 5.78
CA LEU A 98 -11.03 -9.33 6.59
C LEU A 98 -11.35 -10.57 5.76
N GLN A 99 -11.96 -10.39 4.58
CA GLN A 99 -12.25 -11.49 3.67
C GLN A 99 -10.96 -12.19 3.22
N LYS A 100 -9.96 -11.43 2.79
CA LYS A 100 -8.67 -11.97 2.34
C LYS A 100 -7.91 -12.66 3.47
N ASN A 101 -7.94 -12.09 4.67
CA ASN A 101 -7.31 -12.65 5.86
C ASN A 101 -7.93 -14.01 6.21
N LYS A 102 -9.27 -14.10 6.23
CA LYS A 102 -9.99 -15.37 6.45
C LYS A 102 -9.58 -16.45 5.44
N VAL A 103 -9.55 -16.12 4.14
CA VAL A 103 -9.10 -17.06 3.09
C VAL A 103 -7.65 -17.51 3.32
N ASN A 104 -6.76 -16.59 3.71
CA ASN A 104 -5.37 -16.94 3.98
C ASN A 104 -5.21 -17.87 5.19
N HIS A 105 -6.01 -17.70 6.25
CA HIS A 105 -6.02 -18.63 7.39
C HIS A 105 -6.53 -20.01 7.01
N GLN A 106 -7.62 -20.10 6.24
CA GLN A 106 -8.13 -21.38 5.72
C GLN A 106 -7.10 -22.11 4.86
N ARG A 107 -6.30 -21.38 4.07
CA ARG A 107 -5.18 -21.96 3.29
C ARG A 107 -4.05 -22.49 4.17
N GLN A 108 -3.74 -21.81 5.28
CA GLN A 108 -2.75 -22.33 6.24
C GLN A 108 -3.24 -23.62 6.90
N GLU A 109 -4.51 -23.67 7.31
CA GLU A 109 -5.13 -24.85 7.92
C GLU A 109 -5.18 -26.06 6.96
N SER A 110 -5.36 -25.82 5.65
CA SER A 110 -5.33 -26.87 4.63
C SER A 110 -3.93 -27.24 4.13
N GLY A 111 -2.88 -26.61 4.67
CA GLY A 111 -1.49 -26.82 4.26
C GLY A 111 -1.17 -26.34 2.84
N TYR A 112 -1.93 -25.36 2.30
CA TYR A 112 -1.82 -24.88 0.91
C TYR A 112 -1.94 -25.99 -0.15
N SER A 113 -2.55 -27.12 0.19
CA SER A 113 -2.62 -28.30 -0.66
C SER A 113 -3.56 -28.14 -1.86
N THR A 114 -4.49 -27.19 -1.80
CA THR A 114 -5.40 -26.85 -2.90
C THR A 114 -5.43 -25.34 -3.14
N LYS A 115 -5.22 -24.94 -4.41
CA LYS A 115 -5.31 -23.54 -4.83
C LYS A 115 -6.80 -23.20 -5.01
N THR A 116 -7.47 -22.79 -3.95
CA THR A 116 -8.87 -22.35 -4.06
C THR A 116 -8.94 -21.02 -4.81
N GLU A 117 -9.77 -20.95 -5.86
CA GLU A 117 -10.02 -19.74 -6.68
C GLU A 117 -10.81 -18.64 -5.93
N ASP A 118 -10.90 -18.71 -4.60
CA ASP A 118 -11.80 -17.90 -3.77
C ASP A 118 -11.55 -16.39 -3.82
N SER A 119 -10.39 -15.96 -4.29
CA SER A 119 -10.09 -14.53 -4.43
C SER A 119 -10.96 -13.83 -5.48
N LYS A 120 -11.61 -14.57 -6.41
CA LYS A 120 -12.49 -14.00 -7.44
C LYS A 120 -13.78 -13.37 -6.88
N HIS A 121 -14.14 -13.68 -5.63
CA HIS A 121 -15.35 -13.18 -4.97
C HIS A 121 -15.11 -12.01 -4.02
N ILE A 122 -13.85 -11.65 -3.78
CA ILE A 122 -13.48 -10.50 -2.96
C ILE A 122 -13.74 -9.25 -3.82
N LYS A 123 -14.75 -8.46 -3.42
CA LYS A 123 -15.18 -7.23 -4.08
C LYS A 123 -15.19 -6.11 -3.07
#